data_AF-A0A194QSM2-F1
#
_entry.id   AF-A0A194QSM2-F1
#
_cell.length_a   1.000
_cell.length_b   1.000
_cell.length_c   1.000
_cell.angle_alpha   90.00
_cell.angle_beta   90.00
_cell.angle_gamma   90.00
#
_symmetry.space_group_name_H-M   'P 1'
#
loop_
_entity.id
_entity.type
_entity.pdbx_description
1 polymer ?
#
loop_
_entity_poly.entity_id
_entity_poly.type
_entity_poly.pdbx_seq_one_letter_code
_entity_poly.pdbx_strand_id
1 'polypeptide(L)'
;MQALAAGLRLAAAHYRARTLQPTPQVRNVVSLMNGKYKWIVNESRRLHEAGVTPAICDKILYEHAIELCQMAAIEELFGDMKECERRYMSAQVLLHSLVQRHPLHPQHRTTLSKYRDAVQRRLNCLKGPRKIMDVKLEAGIS
;
A
#
# COMPACT_ATOMS: atom_id res chain seq x y z
N MET A 1 -6.25 -5.87 -7.74
CA MET A 1 -7.20 -6.89 -8.22
C MET A 1 -7.28 -8.12 -7.33
N GLN A 2 -6.15 -8.78 -7.00
CA GLN A 2 -6.15 -10.04 -6.24
C GLN A 2 -6.81 -9.93 -4.85
N ALA A 3 -6.56 -8.85 -4.10
CA ALA A 3 -7.16 -8.65 -2.77
C ALA A 3 -8.70 -8.48 -2.82
N LEU A 4 -9.24 -7.71 -3.77
CA LEU A 4 -10.69 -7.56 -3.97
C LEU A 4 -11.34 -8.87 -4.39
N ALA A 5 -10.72 -9.61 -5.32
CA ALA A 5 -11.22 -10.91 -5.75
C ALA A 5 -11.18 -11.95 -4.61
N ALA A 6 -10.12 -11.95 -3.80
CA ALA A 6 -10.01 -12.80 -2.61
C ALA A 6 -11.06 -12.42 -1.56
N GLY A 7 -11.26 -11.13 -1.30
CA GLY A 7 -12.28 -10.62 -0.37
C GLY A 7 -13.71 -10.98 -0.81
N LEU A 8 -14.03 -10.85 -2.10
CA LEU A 8 -15.33 -11.27 -2.65
C LEU A 8 -15.52 -12.79 -2.58
N ARG A 9 -14.47 -13.58 -2.84
CA ARG A 9 -14.52 -15.05 -2.69
C ARG A 9 -14.72 -15.47 -1.23
N LEU A 10 -14.03 -14.80 -0.30
CA LEU A 10 -14.16 -15.06 1.13
C LEU A 10 -15.58 -14.71 1.62
N ALA A 11 -16.11 -13.54 1.23
CA ALA A 11 -17.49 -13.16 1.53
C ALA A 11 -18.51 -14.16 0.96
N ALA A 12 -18.32 -14.62 -0.28
CA ALA A 12 -19.16 -15.65 -0.90
C ALA A 12 -19.06 -17.00 -0.17
N ALA A 13 -17.87 -17.38 0.31
CA ALA A 13 -17.66 -18.60 1.09
C ALA A 13 -18.37 -18.53 2.45
N HIS A 14 -18.22 -17.43 3.19
CA HIS A 14 -18.89 -17.26 4.48
C HIS A 14 -20.41 -17.12 4.37
N TYR A 15 -20.91 -16.56 3.27
CA TYR A 15 -22.34 -16.54 2.94
C TYR A 15 -22.87 -17.97 2.73
N ARG A 16 -22.15 -18.79 1.93
CA ARG A 16 -22.51 -20.21 1.71
C ARG A 16 -22.43 -21.04 2.98
N ALA A 17 -21.46 -20.76 3.85
CA ALA A 17 -21.28 -21.42 5.14
C ALA A 17 -22.28 -20.97 6.22
N ARG A 18 -23.24 -20.08 5.90
CA ARG A 18 -24.22 -19.46 6.83
C ARG A 18 -23.62 -18.73 8.03
N THR A 19 -22.30 -18.56 8.06
CA THR A 19 -21.57 -17.79 9.09
C THR A 19 -21.68 -16.28 8.90
N LEU A 20 -22.02 -15.80 7.70
CA LEU A 20 -22.23 -14.39 7.42
C LEU A 20 -23.72 -14.10 7.33
N GLN A 21 -24.27 -13.33 8.28
CA GLN A 21 -25.63 -12.84 8.16
C GLN A 21 -25.70 -11.70 7.14
N PRO A 22 -26.62 -11.74 6.17
CA PRO A 22 -26.74 -10.72 5.13
C PRO A 22 -27.43 -9.47 5.69
N THR A 23 -26.73 -8.76 6.59
CA THR A 23 -27.18 -7.46 7.09
C THR A 23 -27.10 -6.42 5.96
N PRO A 24 -27.89 -5.33 6.04
CA PRO A 24 -27.80 -4.22 5.09
C PRO A 24 -26.37 -3.68 4.91
N GLN A 25 -25.60 -3.63 6.00
CA GLN A 25 -24.20 -3.19 6.02
C GLN A 25 -23.30 -4.12 5.20
N VAL A 26 -23.42 -5.44 5.39
CA VAL A 26 -22.65 -6.43 4.62
C VAL A 26 -23.00 -6.36 3.13
N ARG A 27 -24.28 -6.22 2.79
CA ARG A 27 -24.72 -6.06 1.40
C ARG A 27 -24.15 -4.81 0.75
N ASN A 28 -24.15 -3.68 1.48
CA ASN A 28 -23.57 -2.42 1.00
C ASN A 28 -22.07 -2.54 0.73
N VAL A 29 -21.32 -3.15 1.64
CA VAL A 29 -19.87 -3.37 1.48
C VAL A 29 -19.57 -4.30 0.31
N VAL A 30 -20.27 -5.43 0.19
CA VAL A 30 -20.08 -6.39 -0.93
C VAL A 30 -20.44 -5.74 -2.26
N SER A 31 -21.52 -4.95 -2.30
CA SER A 31 -21.92 -4.20 -3.50
C SER A 31 -20.86 -3.17 -3.90
N LEU A 32 -20.34 -2.40 -2.94
CA LEU A 32 -19.26 -1.45 -3.18
C LEU A 32 -17.99 -2.13 -3.68
N MET A 33 -17.60 -3.24 -3.06
CA MET A 33 -16.44 -4.05 -3.48
C MET A 33 -16.62 -4.59 -4.90
N ASN A 34 -17.81 -5.09 -5.24
CA ASN A 34 -18.12 -5.58 -6.57
C ASN A 34 -18.11 -4.46 -7.62
N GLY A 35 -18.66 -3.29 -7.29
CA GLY A 35 -18.61 -2.10 -8.15
C GLY A 35 -17.16 -1.67 -8.43
N LYS A 36 -16.33 -1.58 -7.39
CA LYS A 36 -14.89 -1.28 -7.53
C LYS A 36 -14.16 -2.35 -8.35
N TYR A 37 -14.46 -3.62 -8.14
CA TYR A 37 -13.87 -4.71 -8.91
C TYR A 37 -14.18 -4.57 -10.41
N LYS A 38 -15.46 -4.39 -10.78
CA LYS A 38 -15.87 -4.21 -12.17
C LYS A 38 -15.22 -2.99 -12.81
N TRP A 39 -15.16 -1.87 -12.08
CA TRP A 39 -14.50 -0.66 -12.55
C TRP A 39 -13.02 -0.90 -12.86
N ILE A 40 -12.27 -1.53 -11.93
CA ILE A 40 -10.85 -1.85 -12.13
C ILE A 40 -10.65 -2.78 -13.33
N VAL A 41 -11.51 -3.78 -13.52
CA VAL A 41 -11.43 -4.70 -14.67
C VAL A 41 -11.64 -3.95 -15.99
N ASN A 42 -12.65 -3.07 -16.05
CA ASN A 42 -12.93 -2.30 -17.25
C ASN A 42 -11.79 -1.33 -17.59
N GLU A 43 -11.27 -0.65 -16.57
CA GLU A 43 -10.14 0.26 -16.73
C GLU A 43 -8.86 -0.47 -17.17
N SER A 44 -8.59 -1.65 -16.59
CA SER A 44 -7.46 -2.49 -16.99
C SER A 44 -7.57 -2.92 -18.46
N ARG A 45 -8.79 -3.22 -18.94
CA ARG A 45 -9.03 -3.55 -20.34
C ARG A 45 -8.76 -2.34 -21.24
N ARG A 46 -9.27 -1.16 -20.86
CA ARG A 46 -9.05 0.09 -21.60
C ARG A 46 -7.57 0.45 -21.71
N LEU A 47 -6.81 0.28 -20.62
CA LEU A 47 -5.35 0.48 -20.61
C LEU A 47 -4.63 -0.53 -21.51
N HIS A 48 -5.08 -1.78 -21.52
CA HIS A 48 -4.52 -2.80 -22.39
C HIS A 48 -4.79 -2.50 -23.88
N GLU A 49 -6.01 -2.08 -24.21
CA GLU A 49 -6.40 -1.64 -25.57
C GLU A 49 -5.61 -0.39 -26.02
N ALA A 50 -5.25 0.50 -25.08
CA ALA A 50 -4.38 1.64 -25.33
C ALA A 50 -2.89 1.27 -25.48
N GLY A 51 -2.52 -0.01 -25.39
CA GLY A 51 -1.14 -0.49 -25.54
C GLY A 51 -0.27 -0.29 -24.30
N VAL A 52 -0.86 -0.01 -23.13
CA VAL A 52 -0.09 0.13 -21.89
C VAL A 52 0.40 -1.25 -21.45
N THR A 53 1.72 -1.43 -21.47
CA THR A 53 2.33 -2.68 -21.04
C THR A 53 2.40 -2.75 -19.51
N PRO A 54 2.29 -3.95 -18.91
CA PRO A 54 2.44 -4.14 -17.47
C PRO A 54 3.75 -3.56 -16.91
N ALA A 55 4.82 -3.58 -17.70
CA ALA A 55 6.13 -3.05 -17.33
C ALA A 55 6.12 -1.52 -17.12
N ILE A 56 5.36 -0.77 -17.92
CA ILE A 56 5.20 0.67 -17.74
C ILE A 56 4.45 0.95 -16.44
N CYS A 57 3.39 0.19 -16.17
CA CYS A 57 2.66 0.30 -14.90
C CYS A 57 3.57 0.00 -13.70
N ASP A 58 4.42 -1.02 -13.78
CA ASP A 58 5.37 -1.36 -12.71
C ASP A 58 6.40 -0.27 -12.47
N LYS A 59 6.90 0.35 -13.55
CA LYS A 59 7.81 1.49 -13.46
C LYS A 59 7.15 2.68 -12.76
N ILE A 60 5.92 3.05 -13.18
CA ILE A 60 5.16 4.16 -12.58
C ILE A 60 4.89 3.88 -11.09
N LEU A 61 4.51 2.65 -10.74
CA LEU A 61 4.28 2.27 -9.34
C LEU A 61 5.56 2.37 -8.50
N TYR A 62 6.71 2.00 -9.07
CA TYR A 62 7.99 2.12 -8.40
C TYR A 62 8.38 3.58 -8.20
N GLU A 63 8.32 4.40 -9.25
CA GLU A 63 8.61 5.84 -9.19
C GLU A 63 7.73 6.53 -8.14
N HIS A 64 6.43 6.25 -8.15
CA HIS A 64 5.51 6.80 -7.16
C HIS A 64 5.80 6.34 -5.73
N ALA A 65 6.24 5.09 -5.53
CA ALA A 65 6.65 4.62 -4.21
C ALA A 65 7.90 5.36 -3.69
N ILE A 66 8.83 5.72 -4.56
CA ILE A 66 10.00 6.53 -4.22
C ILE A 66 9.59 7.97 -3.88
N GLU A 67 8.73 8.59 -4.70
CA GLU A 67 8.20 9.93 -4.43
C GLU A 67 7.52 9.99 -3.06
N LEU A 68 6.68 9.01 -2.73
CA LEU A 68 6.03 8.92 -1.42
C LEU A 68 7.04 8.83 -0.28
N CYS A 69 8.15 8.09 -0.46
CA CYS A 69 9.22 8.01 0.55
C CYS A 69 9.96 9.33 0.71
N GLN A 70 10.19 10.06 -0.39
CA GLN A 70 10.84 11.37 -0.37
C GLN A 70 9.95 12.42 0.29
N MET A 71 8.67 12.48 -0.08
CA MET A 71 7.70 13.36 0.55
C MET A 71 7.55 13.05 2.04
N ALA A 72 7.48 11.78 2.42
CA ALA A 72 7.42 11.38 3.83
C ALA A 72 8.66 11.81 4.62
N ALA A 73 9.86 11.72 4.02
CA ALA A 73 11.09 12.18 4.64
C ALA A 73 11.12 13.71 4.81
N ILE A 74 10.57 14.45 3.86
CA ILE A 74 10.40 15.91 3.95
C ILE A 74 9.39 16.26 5.06
N GLU A 75 8.25 15.59 5.11
CA GLU A 75 7.23 15.81 6.14
C GLU A 75 7.73 15.46 7.54
N GLU A 76 8.60 14.46 7.64
CA GLU A 76 9.29 14.14 8.89
C GLU A 76 10.20 15.29 9.33
N LEU A 77 10.90 15.96 8.40
CA LEU A 77 11.71 17.15 8.69
C LEU A 77 10.87 18.33 9.17
N PHE A 78 9.64 18.47 8.67
CA PHE A 78 8.70 19.54 9.03
C PHE A 78 7.75 19.19 10.20
N GLY A 79 7.83 17.96 10.73
CA GLY A 79 7.08 17.54 11.93
C GLY A 79 5.64 17.04 11.68
N ASP A 80 5.22 16.83 10.42
CA ASP A 80 3.90 16.23 10.13
C ASP A 80 3.95 14.70 10.18
N MET A 81 3.93 14.17 11.40
CA MET A 81 4.09 12.74 11.66
C MET A 81 2.92 11.89 11.15
N LYS A 82 1.71 12.44 11.08
CA LYS A 82 0.50 11.70 10.66
C LYS A 82 0.50 11.47 9.15
N GLU A 83 0.80 12.53 8.39
CA GLU A 83 0.93 12.41 6.93
C GLU A 83 2.13 11.56 6.53
N CYS A 84 3.25 11.70 7.25
CA CYS A 84 4.45 10.91 7.05
C CYS A 84 4.16 9.40 7.21
N GLU A 85 3.50 8.99 8.30
CA GLU A 85 3.13 7.59 8.52
C GLU A 85 2.21 7.07 7.40
N ARG A 86 1.22 7.88 6.99
CA ARG A 86 0.29 7.54 5.92
C ARG A 86 1.01 7.32 4.58
N ARG A 87 1.99 8.17 4.24
CA ARG A 87 2.78 8.05 3.00
C ARG A 87 3.72 6.87 3.05
N TYR A 88 4.41 6.64 4.16
CA TYR A 88 5.27 5.46 4.28
C TYR A 88 4.48 4.15 4.23
N MET A 89 3.30 4.08 4.87
CA MET A 89 2.40 2.92 4.74
C MET A 89 1.95 2.71 3.29
N SER A 90 1.62 3.80 2.59
CA SER A 90 1.24 3.73 1.17
C SER A 90 2.40 3.22 0.30
N ALA A 91 3.61 3.77 0.47
CA ALA A 91 4.80 3.31 -0.24
C ALA A 91 5.10 1.83 0.04
N GLN A 92 4.94 1.39 1.28
CA GLN A 92 5.14 0.00 1.67
C GLN A 92 4.18 -0.94 0.91
N VAL A 93 2.90 -0.59 0.81
CA VAL A 93 1.90 -1.40 0.09
C VAL A 93 2.23 -1.48 -1.40
N LEU A 94 2.69 -0.38 -2.00
CA LEU A 94 3.13 -0.36 -3.40
C LEU A 94 4.34 -1.28 -3.62
N LEU A 95 5.37 -1.16 -2.79
CA LEU A 95 6.56 -2.01 -2.85
C LEU A 95 6.21 -3.49 -2.62
N HIS A 96 5.34 -3.79 -1.67
CA HIS A 96 4.85 -5.15 -1.44
C HIS A 96 4.13 -5.73 -2.66
N SER A 97 3.28 -4.92 -3.30
CA SER A 97 2.55 -5.30 -4.51
C SER A 97 3.51 -5.58 -5.68
N LEU A 98 4.56 -4.78 -5.84
CA LEU A 98 5.60 -4.99 -6.86
C LEU A 98 6.39 -6.28 -6.62
N VAL A 99 6.73 -6.60 -5.36
CA VAL A 99 7.43 -7.86 -5.01
C VAL A 99 6.59 -9.11 -5.30
N GLN A 100 5.26 -9.02 -5.16
CA GLN A 100 4.35 -10.15 -5.39
C GLN A 100 4.02 -10.39 -6.88
N ARG A 101 4.35 -9.47 -7.79
CA ARG A 101 4.10 -9.66 -9.23
C ARG A 101 5.06 -10.69 -9.81
N HIS A 102 4.50 -11.64 -10.56
CA HIS A 102 5.23 -12.62 -11.37
C HIS A 102 4.96 -12.33 -12.86
N PRO A 103 5.95 -12.53 -13.77
CA PRO A 103 7.32 -12.94 -13.53
C PRO A 103 8.26 -11.75 -13.32
N LEU A 104 8.93 -11.69 -12.17
CA LEU A 104 9.93 -10.66 -11.85
C LEU A 104 11.32 -11.29 -11.75
N HIS A 105 12.33 -10.63 -12.32
CA HIS A 105 13.71 -11.10 -12.25
C HIS A 105 14.16 -11.23 -10.77
N PRO A 106 14.89 -12.30 -10.39
CA PRO A 106 15.30 -12.53 -9.00
C PRO A 106 16.08 -11.36 -8.36
N GLN A 107 16.88 -10.65 -9.16
CA GLN A 107 17.62 -9.47 -8.69
C GLN A 107 16.69 -8.29 -8.38
N HIS A 108 15.73 -7.99 -9.26
CA HIS A 108 14.74 -6.92 -9.02
C HIS A 108 13.90 -7.23 -7.78
N ARG A 109 13.51 -8.49 -7.59
CA ARG A 109 12.80 -8.94 -6.39
C ARG A 109 13.61 -8.71 -5.11
N THR A 110 14.91 -8.99 -5.15
CA THR A 110 15.81 -8.80 -4.00
C THR A 110 15.94 -7.32 -3.64
N THR A 111 16.15 -6.46 -4.64
CA THR A 111 16.25 -5.01 -4.45
C THR A 111 14.96 -4.43 -3.90
N LEU A 112 13.80 -4.78 -4.47
CA LEU A 112 12.49 -4.32 -3.97
C LEU A 112 12.21 -4.81 -2.54
N SER A 113 12.62 -6.05 -2.20
CA SER A 113 12.51 -6.54 -0.83
C SER A 113 13.35 -5.72 0.14
N LYS A 114 14.58 -5.35 -0.22
CA LYS A 114 15.44 -4.50 0.62
C LYS A 114 14.81 -3.12 0.85
N TYR A 115 14.25 -2.50 -0.19
CA TYR A 115 13.53 -1.22 -0.07
C TYR A 115 12.30 -1.34 0.82
N ARG A 116 11.47 -2.37 0.62
CA ARG A 116 10.32 -2.66 1.47
C ARG A 116 10.74 -2.79 2.94
N ASP A 117 11.78 -3.56 3.21
CA ASP A 117 12.25 -3.81 4.58
C ASP A 117 12.84 -2.54 5.21
N ALA A 118 13.49 -1.68 4.42
CA ALA A 118 13.94 -0.36 4.87
C ALA A 118 12.76 0.56 5.24
N VAL A 119 11.73 0.63 4.40
CA VAL A 119 10.51 1.41 4.69
C VAL A 119 9.79 0.86 5.92
N GLN A 120 9.70 -0.47 6.06
CA GLN A 120 9.10 -1.10 7.24
C GLN A 120 9.88 -0.78 8.52
N ARG A 121 11.23 -0.84 8.48
CA ARG A 121 12.05 -0.43 9.63
C ARG A 121 11.80 1.02 10.00
N ARG A 122 11.71 1.92 9.01
CA ARG A 122 11.41 3.34 9.26
C ARG A 122 10.03 3.53 9.88
N LEU A 123 9.00 2.86 9.35
CA LEU A 123 7.65 2.85 9.94
C LEU A 123 7.65 2.32 11.38
N ASN A 124 8.45 1.30 11.68
CA ASN A 124 8.56 0.77 13.04
C ASN A 124 9.23 1.77 13.98
N CYS A 125 10.21 2.56 13.51
CA CYS A 125 10.79 3.65 14.30
C CYS A 125 9.78 4.79 14.53
N LEU A 126 8.92 5.09 13.55
CA LEU A 126 7.87 6.09 13.67
C LEU A 126 6.73 5.65 14.61
N LYS A 127 6.39 4.35 14.60
CA LYS A 127 5.37 3.72 15.47
C LYS A 127 5.90 3.28 16.83
N GLY A 128 7.22 3.16 16.97
CA GLY A 128 7.88 2.79 18.21
C GLY A 128 7.71 3.88 19.27
N PRO A 129 7.81 3.53 20.56
CA PRO A 129 7.71 4.50 21.63
C PRO A 129 8.76 5.60 21.41
N ARG A 130 8.31 6.86 21.35
CA ARG A 130 9.17 8.04 21.41
C ARG A 130 10.06 7.98 22.65
N LYS A 131 11.23 7.40 22.51
CA LYS A 131 12.46 7.71 23.22
C LYS A 131 13.49 7.62 22.11
N ILE A 132 13.93 8.69 21.48
CA ILE A 132 14.86 9.67 22.02
C ILE A 132 14.96 10.70 20.89
N MET A 133 14.20 11.80 20.88
CA MET A 133 14.56 13.02 20.13
C MET A 133 13.93 14.30 20.72
N ASP A 134 12.98 14.21 21.66
CA ASP A 134 12.53 15.36 22.45
C ASP A 134 13.53 15.79 23.56
N VAL A 135 14.73 15.20 23.65
CA VAL A 135 15.71 15.49 24.76
C VAL A 135 16.97 16.22 24.28
N LYS A 136 17.08 16.60 22.99
CA LYS A 136 18.31 17.26 22.51
C LYS A 136 18.14 18.59 21.78
N LEU A 137 16.94 19.17 21.77
CA LEU A 137 16.74 20.59 21.44
C LEU A 137 16.42 21.46 22.67
N GLU A 138 15.95 20.88 23.78
CA GLU A 138 15.74 21.56 25.08
C GLU A 138 16.98 21.45 26.00
N ALA A 139 18.19 21.47 25.43
CA ALA A 139 19.45 21.50 26.21
C ALA A 139 20.42 22.55 25.68
N GLY A 140 19.87 23.63 25.11
CA GLY A 140 20.60 24.83 24.75
C GLY A 140 19.90 26.05 25.32
N ILE A 141 19.99 26.28 26.63
CA ILE A 141 19.82 27.62 27.20
C ILE A 141 20.67 27.78 28.47
N SER A 142 21.65 28.69 28.34
CA SER A 142 22.33 29.54 29.33
C SER A 142 23.15 28.92 30.46
#